data_AF-A0A136L843-F1
#
_entry.id   AF-A0A136L843-F1
#
_cell.length_a   1.000
_cell.length_b   1.000
_cell.length_c   1.000
_cell.angle_alpha   90.00
_cell.angle_beta   90.00
_cell.angle_gamma   90.00
#
_symmetry.space_group_name_H-M   'P 1'
#
loop_
_entity.id
_entity.type
_entity.pdbx_description
1 polymer ?
#
loop_
_entity_poly.entity_id
_entity_poly.type
_entity_poly.pdbx_seq_one_letter_code
_entity_poly.pdbx_strand_id
1 'polypeptide(L)'
;MQRNGLNRQVVIIAAVALVVLVVGAIVLSSISGGGNLSGSAVEGTEQVVVPTSPPPDSDGDGTPDDQDACPNDTFHDGVGNPCNHDEDGDGVQDDADQCPTESGSANGCPDADGDGIANASDACPNDPNHDGYNDPCNHDEDGDGFADGVDACPGEAGSANGCVPTPEPPTNTPVPPTNTPEPPTNTPE
;
A
#
# COMPACT_ATOMS: atom_id res chain seq x y z
N MET A 1 30.58 -45.00 22.67
CA MET A 1 29.50 -45.42 21.75
C MET A 1 28.77 -44.17 21.29
N GLN A 2 29.28 -43.51 20.25
CA GLN A 2 28.68 -42.29 19.66
C GLN A 2 27.49 -42.69 18.78
N ARG A 3 26.30 -42.15 19.06
CA ARG A 3 25.19 -42.15 18.10
C ARG A 3 25.24 -40.83 17.35
N ASN A 4 25.76 -40.86 16.13
CA ASN A 4 25.75 -39.74 15.20
C ASN A 4 24.30 -39.46 14.79
N GLY A 5 23.66 -38.49 15.44
CA GLY A 5 22.34 -37.99 15.03
C GLY A 5 22.49 -37.14 13.77
N LEU A 6 22.11 -37.70 12.62
CA LEU A 6 22.08 -36.94 11.37
C LEU A 6 21.02 -35.83 11.48
N ASN A 7 21.43 -34.58 11.27
CA ASN A 7 20.60 -33.40 11.43
C ASN A 7 19.35 -33.52 10.55
N ARG A 8 18.16 -33.27 11.11
CA ARG A 8 16.86 -33.38 10.43
C ARG A 8 16.82 -32.58 9.12
N GLN A 9 17.51 -31.43 9.07
CA GLN A 9 17.65 -30.66 7.83
C GLN A 9 18.47 -31.38 6.75
N VAL A 10 19.52 -32.10 7.12
CA VAL A 10 20.35 -32.87 6.18
C VAL A 10 19.56 -34.03 5.57
N VAL A 11 18.68 -34.67 6.36
CA VAL A 11 17.79 -35.73 5.88
C VAL A 11 16.76 -35.17 4.89
N ILE A 12 16.18 -34.01 5.18
CA ILE A 12 15.19 -33.37 4.31
C ILE A 12 15.83 -32.91 2.99
N ILE A 13 16.99 -32.26 3.05
CA ILE A 13 17.71 -31.81 1.85
C ILE A 13 18.10 -33.00 0.96
N ALA A 14 18.59 -34.10 1.56
CA ALA A 14 18.93 -35.30 0.81
C ALA A 14 17.70 -35.96 0.16
N ALA A 15 16.55 -35.97 0.85
CA ALA A 15 15.30 -36.50 0.30
C ALA A 15 14.76 -35.64 -0.85
N VAL A 16 14.76 -34.31 -0.70
CA VAL A 16 14.31 -33.38 -1.75
C VAL A 16 15.22 -33.47 -2.98
N ALA A 17 16.54 -33.50 -2.80
CA ALA A 17 17.49 -33.67 -3.90
C ALA A 17 17.28 -34.98 -4.66
N LEU A 18 17.00 -36.09 -3.95
CA LEU A 18 16.70 -37.37 -4.59
C LEU A 18 15.40 -37.30 -5.42
N VAL A 19 14.35 -36.66 -4.90
CA VAL A 19 13.07 -36.51 -5.62
C VAL A 19 13.23 -35.66 -6.87
N VAL A 20 13.98 -34.55 -6.80
CA VAL A 20 14.24 -33.68 -7.96
C VAL A 20 15.03 -34.41 -9.05
N LEU A 21 16.03 -35.21 -8.67
CA LEU A 21 16.81 -36.00 -9.63
C LEU A 21 15.98 -37.11 -10.29
N VAL A 22 15.08 -37.76 -9.54
CA VAL A 22 14.21 -38.82 -10.09
C VAL A 22 13.14 -38.22 -11.00
N VAL A 23 12.50 -37.11 -10.63
CA VAL A 23 11.49 -36.46 -11.47
C VAL A 23 12.12 -35.83 -12.72
N GLY A 24 13.29 -35.20 -12.59
CA GLY A 24 14.04 -34.64 -13.72
C GLY A 24 14.43 -35.70 -14.75
N ALA A 25 14.85 -36.90 -14.31
CA ALA A 25 15.19 -38.00 -15.22
C ALA A 25 13.97 -38.57 -15.98
N ILE A 26 12.77 -38.51 -15.38
CA ILE A 26 11.53 -38.98 -16.03
C ILE A 26 11.11 -38.05 -17.18
N VAL A 27 11.34 -36.74 -17.06
CA VAL A 27 10.96 -35.77 -18.12
C VAL A 27 11.88 -35.85 -19.35
N LEU A 28 13.15 -36.23 -19.19
CA LEU A 28 14.09 -36.37 -20.32
C LEU A 28 13.88 -37.64 -21.17
N SER A 29 13.07 -38.59 -20.71
CA SER A 29 12.87 -39.89 -21.40
C SER A 29 11.83 -39.84 -22.53
N SER A 30 11.09 -38.73 -22.68
CA SER A 30 9.88 -38.66 -23.54
C SER A 30 10.04 -37.87 -24.83
N ILE A 31 11.22 -37.32 -25.13
CA ILE A 31 11.48 -36.63 -26.42
C ILE A 31 12.14 -37.57 -27.44
N SER A 32 11.47 -38.68 -27.74
CA SER A 32 11.75 -39.54 -28.91
C SER A 32 10.59 -39.45 -29.91
N GLY A 33 10.24 -38.22 -30.31
CA GLY A 33 9.29 -37.96 -31.39
C GLY A 33 10.05 -37.50 -32.63
N GLY A 34 10.34 -38.43 -33.53
CA GLY A 34 10.92 -38.14 -34.85
C GLY A 34 9.98 -37.29 -35.70
N GLY A 35 10.26 -35.99 -35.80
CA GLY A 35 9.68 -35.13 -36.82
C GLY A 35 10.35 -35.38 -38.17
N ASN A 36 9.62 -36.01 -39.09
CA ASN A 36 10.00 -36.08 -40.50
C ASN A 36 10.02 -34.67 -41.09
N LEU A 37 11.21 -34.17 -41.43
CA LEU A 37 11.37 -33.03 -42.33
C LEU A 37 11.12 -33.50 -43.77
N SER A 38 9.85 -33.73 -44.10
CA SER A 38 9.41 -33.82 -45.49
C SER A 38 9.31 -32.40 -46.04
N GLY A 39 10.43 -31.89 -46.56
CA GLY A 39 10.45 -30.71 -47.41
C GLY A 39 9.71 -31.02 -48.71
N SER A 40 8.40 -30.79 -48.72
CA SER A 40 7.63 -30.70 -49.95
C SER A 40 8.02 -29.40 -50.65
N ALA A 41 8.82 -29.52 -51.70
CA ALA A 41 8.90 -28.52 -52.74
C ALA A 41 7.47 -28.31 -53.28
N VAL A 42 6.87 -27.17 -52.95
CA VAL A 42 5.65 -26.70 -53.61
C VAL A 42 6.05 -26.23 -55.01
N GLU A 43 5.88 -27.12 -55.99
CA GLU A 43 5.76 -26.73 -57.39
C GLU A 43 4.53 -25.81 -57.52
N GLY A 44 4.75 -24.70 -58.23
CA GLY A 44 3.84 -23.57 -58.28
C GLY A 44 2.43 -23.96 -58.70
N THR A 45 1.49 -23.77 -57.79
CA THR A 45 0.16 -23.30 -58.13
C THR A 45 0.04 -21.90 -57.56
N GLU A 46 -0.19 -20.93 -58.44
CA GLU A 46 -0.49 -19.54 -58.12
C GLU A 46 -1.73 -19.52 -57.20
N GLN A 47 -1.49 -19.53 -55.88
CA GLN A 47 -2.54 -19.39 -54.88
C GLN A 47 -3.01 -17.95 -54.97
N VAL A 48 -4.26 -17.78 -55.40
CA VAL A 48 -4.98 -16.51 -55.27
C VAL A 48 -5.01 -16.18 -53.78
N VAL A 49 -4.13 -15.27 -53.35
CA VAL A 49 -4.13 -14.73 -52.00
C VAL A 49 -5.39 -13.86 -51.88
N VAL A 50 -6.50 -14.49 -51.51
CA VAL A 50 -7.68 -13.77 -51.06
C VAL A 50 -7.22 -12.99 -49.83
N PRO A 51 -7.33 -11.65 -49.79
CA PRO A 51 -7.04 -10.91 -48.58
C PRO A 51 -8.15 -11.24 -47.59
N THR A 52 -8.00 -12.33 -46.84
CA THR A 52 -8.76 -12.50 -45.60
C THR A 52 -8.33 -11.37 -44.70
N SER A 53 -9.28 -10.60 -44.19
CA SER A 53 -8.98 -9.64 -43.13
C SER A 53 -8.21 -10.37 -42.02
N PRO A 54 -7.27 -9.71 -41.34
CA PRO A 54 -6.72 -10.29 -40.12
C PRO A 54 -7.88 -10.70 -39.18
N PRO A 55 -7.71 -11.79 -38.41
CA PRO A 55 -8.68 -12.16 -37.41
C PRO A 55 -8.88 -11.00 -36.41
N PRO A 56 -10.07 -10.88 -35.80
CA PRO A 56 -10.31 -9.91 -34.73
C PRO A 56 -9.27 -10.03 -33.61
N ASP A 57 -8.87 -8.88 -33.10
CA ASP A 57 -7.90 -8.67 -32.02
C ASP A 57 -8.40 -7.41 -31.30
N SER A 58 -9.22 -7.65 -30.28
CA SER A 58 -10.11 -6.65 -29.68
C SER A 58 -9.39 -5.72 -28.71
N ASP A 59 -8.33 -6.19 -28.06
CA ASP A 59 -7.44 -5.40 -27.20
C ASP A 59 -6.16 -4.93 -27.90
N GLY A 60 -5.75 -5.58 -28.99
CA GLY A 60 -4.62 -5.16 -29.81
C GLY A 60 -3.27 -5.66 -29.30
N ASP A 61 -3.24 -6.75 -28.54
CA ASP A 61 -2.03 -7.35 -27.98
C ASP A 61 -1.20 -8.12 -29.03
N GLY A 62 -1.80 -8.39 -30.19
CA GLY A 62 -1.21 -9.16 -31.29
C GLY A 62 -1.60 -10.64 -31.29
N THR A 63 -2.42 -11.09 -30.34
CA THR A 63 -3.04 -12.40 -30.21
C THR A 63 -4.50 -12.30 -30.69
N PRO A 64 -4.92 -13.10 -31.68
CA PRO A 64 -6.31 -13.08 -32.12
C PRO A 64 -7.29 -13.47 -31.01
N ASP A 65 -8.49 -12.89 -31.01
CA ASP A 65 -9.54 -13.09 -29.98
C ASP A 65 -9.84 -14.57 -29.68
N ASP A 66 -9.68 -15.47 -30.65
CA ASP A 66 -9.96 -16.91 -30.51
C ASP A 66 -8.81 -17.72 -29.87
N GLN A 67 -7.65 -17.08 -29.75
CA GLN A 67 -6.40 -17.60 -29.18
C GLN A 67 -5.98 -16.82 -27.95
N ASP A 68 -6.65 -15.69 -27.67
CA ASP A 68 -6.42 -14.86 -26.51
C ASP A 68 -7.14 -15.42 -25.28
N ALA A 69 -6.42 -15.51 -24.16
CA ALA A 69 -7.00 -15.89 -22.88
C ALA A 69 -7.90 -14.78 -22.32
N CYS A 70 -7.66 -13.54 -22.74
CA CYS A 70 -8.19 -12.31 -22.20
C CYS A 70 -8.56 -11.33 -23.33
N PRO A 71 -9.46 -11.69 -24.27
CA PRO A 71 -9.64 -10.98 -25.56
C PRO A 71 -10.13 -9.53 -25.49
N ASN A 72 -10.24 -8.92 -24.31
CA ASN A 72 -10.67 -7.53 -24.17
C ASN A 72 -9.78 -6.78 -23.16
N ASP A 73 -8.61 -7.32 -22.79
CA ASP A 73 -7.70 -6.65 -21.86
C ASP A 73 -6.83 -5.63 -22.61
N THR A 74 -7.31 -4.39 -22.72
CA THR A 74 -6.58 -3.33 -23.43
C THR A 74 -5.31 -2.83 -22.72
N PHE A 75 -5.08 -3.21 -21.46
CA PHE A 75 -4.07 -2.56 -20.63
C PHE A 75 -2.70 -3.22 -20.73
N HIS A 76 -2.62 -4.55 -20.85
CA HIS A 76 -1.36 -5.28 -21.04
C HIS A 76 -0.26 -4.86 -20.05
N ASP A 77 -0.63 -4.57 -18.80
CA ASP A 77 0.25 -3.96 -17.79
C ASP A 77 1.39 -4.91 -17.33
N GLY A 78 1.26 -6.21 -17.61
CA GLY A 78 2.25 -7.23 -17.26
C GLY A 78 2.26 -7.57 -15.77
N VAL A 79 1.25 -7.14 -15.02
CA VAL A 79 1.03 -7.42 -13.60
C VAL A 79 -0.22 -8.30 -13.47
N GLY A 80 -0.24 -9.19 -12.47
CA GLY A 80 -1.37 -10.12 -12.31
C GLY A 80 -1.50 -11.19 -13.41
N ASN A 81 -2.71 -11.71 -13.59
CA ASN A 81 -3.06 -12.58 -14.71
C ASN A 81 -3.45 -11.65 -15.88
N PRO A 82 -3.06 -11.89 -17.14
CA PRO A 82 -3.37 -11.04 -18.32
C PRO A 82 -4.85 -10.67 -18.57
N CYS A 83 -5.78 -11.07 -17.70
CA CYS A 83 -7.19 -10.72 -17.78
C CYS A 83 -7.61 -9.70 -16.71
N ASN A 84 -6.70 -9.36 -15.80
CA ASN A 84 -7.00 -8.69 -14.55
C ASN A 84 -6.09 -7.47 -14.41
N HIS A 85 -6.61 -6.32 -14.83
CA HIS A 85 -5.92 -5.05 -14.74
C HIS A 85 -5.70 -4.64 -13.27
N ASP A 86 -4.49 -4.17 -12.99
CA ASP A 86 -4.01 -3.65 -11.71
C ASP A 86 -3.13 -2.43 -12.03
N GLU A 87 -3.77 -1.26 -12.16
CA GLU A 87 -3.15 -0.03 -12.71
C GLU A 87 -1.95 0.44 -11.87
N ASP A 88 -2.01 0.28 -10.54
CA ASP A 88 -0.93 0.69 -9.64
C ASP A 88 0.01 -0.45 -9.20
N GLY A 89 -0.35 -1.70 -9.50
CA GLY A 89 0.48 -2.88 -9.36
C GLY A 89 0.64 -3.37 -7.91
N ASP A 90 -0.34 -3.10 -7.04
CA ASP A 90 -0.27 -3.45 -5.63
C ASP A 90 -0.73 -4.90 -5.31
N GLY A 91 -1.26 -5.58 -6.31
CA GLY A 91 -1.75 -6.96 -6.23
C GLY A 91 -3.25 -7.07 -5.94
N VAL A 92 -3.96 -5.96 -5.83
CA VAL A 92 -5.43 -5.85 -5.84
C VAL A 92 -5.86 -5.42 -7.25
N GLN A 93 -6.91 -6.04 -7.78
CA GLN A 93 -7.38 -5.74 -9.13
C GLN A 93 -8.24 -4.48 -9.09
N ASP A 94 -8.18 -3.63 -10.12
CA ASP A 94 -8.94 -2.37 -10.18
C ASP A 94 -10.44 -2.50 -9.86
N ASP A 95 -11.05 -3.65 -10.14
CA ASP A 95 -12.47 -3.92 -9.85
C ASP A 95 -12.76 -4.21 -8.37
N ALA A 96 -11.73 -4.61 -7.63
CA ALA A 96 -11.70 -4.86 -6.19
C ALA A 96 -10.90 -3.80 -5.40
N ASP A 97 -10.17 -2.95 -6.11
CA ASP A 97 -9.32 -1.90 -5.56
C ASP A 97 -10.14 -0.65 -5.20
N GLN A 98 -9.96 -0.16 -3.98
CA GLN A 98 -10.62 1.06 -3.52
C GLN A 98 -9.90 2.34 -3.96
N CYS A 99 -8.62 2.26 -4.29
CA CYS A 99 -7.75 3.31 -4.79
C CYS A 99 -6.96 2.84 -6.03
N PRO A 100 -7.61 2.57 -7.19
CA PRO A 100 -6.99 1.89 -8.34
C PRO A 100 -5.74 2.54 -8.95
N THR A 101 -5.44 3.78 -8.58
CA THR A 101 -4.30 4.54 -9.11
C THR A 101 -3.22 4.80 -8.05
N GLU A 102 -3.41 4.32 -6.82
CA GLU A 102 -2.58 4.58 -5.66
C GLU A 102 -2.39 3.32 -4.83
N SER A 103 -1.32 2.60 -5.11
CA SER A 103 -1.00 1.33 -4.45
C SER A 103 -1.11 1.39 -2.92
N GLY A 104 -1.74 0.40 -2.30
CA GLY A 104 -1.65 0.23 -0.86
C GLY A 104 -2.30 -1.02 -0.26
N SER A 105 -1.95 -1.27 1.00
CA SER A 105 -2.27 -2.56 1.65
C SER A 105 -3.70 -2.68 2.18
N ALA A 106 -4.43 -1.57 2.32
CA ALA A 106 -5.79 -1.57 2.87
C ALA A 106 -6.83 -1.59 1.74
N ASN A 107 -7.08 -2.79 1.19
CA ASN A 107 -7.99 -3.01 0.07
C ASN A 107 -7.63 -2.16 -1.17
N GLY A 108 -6.33 -2.09 -1.48
CA GLY A 108 -5.84 -1.32 -2.62
C GLY A 108 -5.47 0.13 -2.28
N CYS A 109 -5.83 0.61 -1.09
CA CYS A 109 -5.56 1.99 -0.68
C CYS A 109 -4.31 2.14 0.19
N PRO A 110 -3.64 3.31 0.13
CA PRO A 110 -2.53 3.64 1.03
C PRO A 110 -2.97 3.54 2.48
N ASP A 111 -2.19 2.83 3.29
CA ASP A 111 -2.38 2.60 4.72
C ASP A 111 -1.00 2.76 5.36
N ALA A 112 -0.74 3.93 5.94
CA ALA A 112 0.59 4.36 6.31
C ALA A 112 1.01 3.82 7.67
N ASP A 113 0.06 3.52 8.55
CA ASP A 113 0.33 2.83 9.81
C ASP A 113 0.17 1.31 9.72
N GLY A 114 -0.51 0.80 8.69
CA GLY A 114 -0.62 -0.64 8.43
C GLY A 114 -1.57 -1.33 9.39
N ASP A 115 -2.49 -0.58 9.98
CA ASP A 115 -3.45 -1.09 10.96
C ASP A 115 -4.62 -1.83 10.28
N GLY A 116 -4.64 -1.79 8.95
CA GLY A 116 -5.65 -2.36 8.08
C GLY A 116 -6.74 -1.37 7.66
N ILE A 117 -6.63 -0.11 8.06
CA ILE A 117 -7.49 1.01 7.69
C ILE A 117 -6.69 1.91 6.76
N ALA A 118 -7.25 2.22 5.59
CA ALA A 118 -6.58 3.14 4.66
C ALA A 118 -6.35 4.51 5.32
N ASN A 119 -5.25 5.19 5.00
CA ASN A 119 -4.90 6.54 5.44
C ASN A 119 -6.05 7.55 5.34
N ALA A 120 -6.80 7.48 4.25
CA ALA A 120 -7.95 8.35 4.03
C ALA A 120 -9.11 8.06 4.99
N SER A 121 -9.15 6.85 5.55
CA SER A 121 -10.15 6.32 6.47
C SER A 121 -9.65 6.19 7.92
N ASP A 122 -8.35 6.41 8.17
CA ASP A 122 -7.75 6.30 9.49
C ASP A 122 -7.82 7.65 10.23
N ALA A 123 -8.32 7.62 11.46
CA ALA A 123 -8.47 8.80 12.31
C ALA A 123 -7.12 9.32 12.80
N CYS A 124 -6.16 8.44 12.89
CA CYS A 124 -4.78 8.70 13.16
C CYS A 124 -4.03 8.01 12.04
N PRO A 125 -3.95 8.58 10.82
CA PRO A 125 -3.35 7.93 9.63
C PRO A 125 -1.87 7.55 9.75
N ASN A 126 -1.32 7.70 10.95
CA ASN A 126 0.03 7.38 11.31
C ASN A 126 0.06 6.64 12.68
N ASP A 127 -1.07 6.13 13.19
CA ASP A 127 -1.16 5.36 14.43
C ASP A 127 -1.80 3.97 14.22
N PRO A 128 -1.00 2.90 14.32
CA PRO A 128 -1.52 1.55 14.14
C PRO A 128 -2.21 0.92 15.35
N ASN A 129 -2.27 1.61 16.49
CA ASN A 129 -2.66 1.00 17.77
C ASN A 129 -3.96 1.61 18.30
N HIS A 130 -5.08 1.22 17.70
CA HIS A 130 -6.45 1.43 18.19
C HIS A 130 -6.75 0.66 19.52
N ASP A 131 -5.88 0.76 20.53
CA ASP A 131 -5.89 -0.04 21.76
C ASP A 131 -6.89 0.42 22.84
N GLY A 132 -7.55 1.55 22.60
CA GLY A 132 -8.76 1.97 23.30
C GLY A 132 -8.59 2.82 24.56
N TYR A 133 -7.39 3.31 24.90
CA TYR A 133 -7.17 4.43 25.84
C TYR A 133 -5.72 4.94 25.68
N ASN A 134 -5.50 6.21 25.29
CA ASN A 134 -4.18 6.84 25.07
C ASN A 134 -3.48 6.49 23.72
N ASP A 135 -4.22 6.43 22.60
CA ASP A 135 -3.70 6.46 21.23
C ASP A 135 -3.14 7.88 20.85
N PRO A 136 -2.31 8.02 19.80
CA PRO A 136 -1.54 9.22 19.43
C PRO A 136 -2.35 10.44 19.00
N CYS A 137 -3.62 10.30 18.65
CA CYS A 137 -4.50 11.46 18.51
C CYS A 137 -5.18 11.84 19.82
N ASN A 138 -4.92 11.09 20.90
CA ASN A 138 -5.58 11.23 22.19
C ASN A 138 -4.65 11.05 23.41
N HIS A 139 -3.33 11.19 23.24
CA HIS A 139 -2.38 11.15 24.35
C HIS A 139 -2.62 12.28 25.34
N ASP A 140 -2.87 11.95 26.61
CA ASP A 140 -3.22 12.85 27.71
C ASP A 140 -2.24 12.62 28.89
N GLU A 141 -1.22 13.48 29.00
CA GLU A 141 -0.04 13.32 29.87
C GLU A 141 -0.40 13.45 31.34
N ASP A 142 -1.25 14.39 31.70
CA ASP A 142 -1.66 14.60 33.08
C ASP A 142 -2.94 13.85 33.47
N GLY A 143 -3.57 13.19 32.49
CA GLY A 143 -4.75 12.36 32.69
C GLY A 143 -5.96 13.17 33.14
N ASP A 144 -5.95 14.47 32.84
CA ASP A 144 -7.04 15.37 33.16
C ASP A 144 -8.19 15.33 32.15
N GLY A 145 -7.99 14.59 31.07
CA GLY A 145 -8.93 14.38 29.99
C GLY A 145 -8.64 15.20 28.74
N PHE A 146 -7.53 15.96 28.67
CA PHE A 146 -7.12 16.70 27.48
C PHE A 146 -5.89 16.07 26.84
N ALA A 147 -6.03 15.72 25.55
CA ALA A 147 -4.87 15.24 24.83
C ALA A 147 -3.85 16.37 24.65
N ASP A 148 -2.58 16.10 24.89
CA ASP A 148 -1.46 17.04 24.86
C ASP A 148 -1.42 17.91 23.61
N GLY A 149 -1.84 17.36 22.46
CA GLY A 149 -1.91 18.10 21.20
C GLY A 149 -2.89 19.27 21.19
N VAL A 150 -3.82 19.32 22.14
CA VAL A 150 -4.83 20.38 22.32
C VAL A 150 -4.86 20.95 23.74
N ASP A 151 -4.09 20.37 24.64
CA ASP A 151 -3.93 20.84 26.00
C ASP A 151 -3.05 22.11 26.03
N ALA A 152 -3.55 23.18 26.65
CA ALA A 152 -2.82 24.43 26.80
C ALA A 152 -1.75 24.36 27.91
N CYS A 153 -1.92 23.45 28.87
CA CYS A 153 -0.96 23.09 29.90
C CYS A 153 -0.86 21.55 30.06
N PRO A 154 -0.33 20.80 29.06
CA PRO A 154 -0.33 19.33 29.02
C PRO A 154 0.25 18.58 30.23
N GLY A 155 0.94 19.29 31.14
CA GLY A 155 1.58 18.70 32.32
C GLY A 155 0.94 19.12 33.64
N GLU A 156 -0.20 19.82 33.61
CA GLU A 156 -0.88 20.25 34.83
C GLU A 156 -2.39 20.06 34.73
N ALA A 157 -2.84 18.96 35.36
CA ALA A 157 -4.23 18.58 35.32
C ALA A 157 -5.16 19.73 35.67
N GLY A 158 -5.93 20.13 34.68
CA GLY A 158 -6.49 21.45 34.59
C GLY A 158 -7.89 21.44 33.99
N SER A 159 -8.86 21.83 34.80
CA SER A 159 -10.25 21.88 34.32
C SER A 159 -10.53 23.01 33.31
N ALA A 160 -9.58 23.91 33.03
CA ALA A 160 -9.74 25.05 32.13
C ALA A 160 -8.78 24.98 30.93
N ASN A 161 -9.20 24.25 29.88
CA ASN A 161 -8.42 23.96 28.66
C ASN A 161 -7.10 23.22 28.97
N GLY A 162 -7.17 22.26 29.89
CA GLY A 162 -6.01 21.55 30.41
C GLY A 162 -5.13 22.35 31.35
N CYS A 163 -5.56 23.56 31.76
CA CYS A 163 -4.88 24.36 32.80
C CYS A 163 -5.74 24.55 34.04
N VAL A 164 -5.12 24.85 35.18
CA VAL A 164 -5.84 25.23 36.41
C VAL A 164 -6.52 26.61 36.28
N PRO A 165 -7.75 26.79 36.81
CA PRO A 165 -8.42 28.08 36.77
C PRO A 165 -7.71 29.09 37.67
N THR A 166 -7.33 30.23 37.10
CA THR A 166 -6.78 31.32 37.89
C THR A 166 -7.86 31.84 38.85
N PRO A 167 -7.55 32.01 40.16
CA PRO A 167 -8.50 32.62 41.07
C PRO A 167 -8.79 34.04 40.58
N GLU A 168 -10.06 34.35 40.32
CA GLU A 168 -10.46 35.71 39.97
C GLU A 168 -9.89 36.65 41.05
N PRO A 169 -9.07 37.65 40.67
CA PRO A 169 -8.62 38.63 41.64
C PRO A 169 -9.87 39.28 42.23
N PRO A 170 -9.95 39.44 43.57
CA PRO A 170 -11.12 40.06 44.18
C PRO A 170 -11.33 41.43 43.53
N THR A 171 -12.52 41.67 42.98
CA THR A 171 -12.90 42.83 42.15
C THR A 171 -12.96 44.16 42.92
N ASN A 172 -12.25 44.28 44.04
CA ASN A 172 -12.24 45.43 44.95
C ASN A 172 -10.88 46.15 44.97
N THR A 173 -10.23 46.38 43.83
CA THR A 173 -9.05 47.27 43.79
C THR A 173 -9.39 48.59 43.08
N PRO A 174 -9.22 49.76 43.72
CA PRO A 174 -9.58 51.05 43.13
C PRO A 174 -8.78 51.34 41.87
N VAL A 175 -9.44 51.89 40.84
CA VAL A 175 -8.80 52.35 39.60
C VAL A 175 -7.68 53.35 39.94
N PRO A 176 -6.40 53.06 39.60
CA PRO A 176 -5.30 53.97 39.92
C PRO A 176 -5.39 55.24 39.06
N PRO A 177 -5.03 56.43 39.60
CA PRO A 177 -5.12 57.67 38.85
C PRO A 177 -4.12 57.67 37.69
N THR A 178 -4.63 57.92 36.49
CA THR A 178 -3.85 58.13 35.27
C THR A 178 -2.97 59.37 35.42
N ASN A 179 -1.67 59.16 35.64
CA ASN A 179 -0.68 60.22 35.51
C ASN A 179 -0.42 60.47 34.02
N THR A 180 -1.18 61.40 33.45
CA THR A 180 -0.89 61.97 32.14
C THR A 180 0.39 62.80 32.22
N PRO A 181 1.41 62.55 31.36
CA PRO A 181 2.66 63.31 31.38
C PRO A 181 2.41 64.78 31.02
N GLU A 182 2.95 65.70 31.82
CA GLU A 182 2.86 67.13 31.58
C GLU A 182 3.72 67.54 30.37
N PRO A 183 3.20 68.38 29.44
CA PRO A 183 3.88 68.68 28.18
C PRO A 183 5.09 69.62 28.37
N PRO A 184 6.11 69.54 27.50
CA PRO A 184 7.35 70.30 27.67
C PRO A 184 7.11 71.79 27.48
N THR A 185 7.54 72.58 28.46
CA THR A 185 7.54 74.04 28.42
C THR A 185 8.59 74.54 27.42
N ASN A 186 8.13 75.02 26.26
CA ASN A 186 8.95 75.88 25.40
C ASN A 186 8.90 77.31 25.94
N THR A 187 10.06 77.84 26.35
CA THR A 187 10.22 79.25 26.73
C THR A 187 10.69 80.03 25.50
N PRO A 188 9.97 81.06 25.02
CA PRO A 188 10.52 82.02 24.07
C PRO A 188 11.23 83.18 24.79
N GLU A 189 12.25 83.73 24.13
CA GLU A 189 12.96 84.98 24.50
C GLU A 189 12.04 86.21 24.57
#